data_AF-A0A352VNR4-F1
#
_entry.id   AF-A0A352VNR4-F1
#
_cell.length_a   1.000
_cell.length_b   1.000
_cell.length_c   1.000
_cell.angle_alpha   90.00
_cell.angle_beta   90.00
_cell.angle_gamma   90.00
#
_symmetry.space_group_name_H-M   'P 1'
#
loop_
_entity.id
_entity.type
_entity.pdbx_description
1 polymer ?
#
loop_
_entity_poly.entity_id
_entity_poly.type
_entity_poly.pdbx_seq_one_letter_code
_entity_poly.pdbx_strand_id
1 'polypeptide(L)'
;MNRRDFLYGMSGALVGGARALPVEGAVTERPDARDSFMISNVSVFDSARGVLVPDQTVVIQDDVIAAVGTGVRDDSFDVTRIDGRGKYLLPGLIDAH
;
A
#
# COMPACT_ATOMS: atom_id res chain seq x y z
N MET A 1 -28.98 0.50 -10.47
CA MET A 1 -28.30 -0.09 -11.64
C MET A 1 -28.27 -1.60 -11.49
N ASN A 2 -28.66 -2.35 -12.53
CA ASN A 2 -29.05 -3.76 -12.43
C ASN A 2 -27.94 -4.72 -12.88
N ARG A 3 -27.90 -5.87 -12.21
CA ARG A 3 -26.86 -6.90 -12.09
C ARG A 3 -26.91 -8.04 -13.13
N ARG A 4 -27.24 -7.77 -14.39
CA ARG A 4 -27.70 -8.84 -15.31
C ARG A 4 -27.21 -8.75 -16.76
N ASP A 5 -25.96 -8.38 -17.01
CA ASP A 5 -25.41 -8.47 -18.37
C ASP A 5 -23.91 -8.79 -18.32
N PHE A 6 -23.53 -10.04 -18.00
CA PHE A 6 -22.21 -10.55 -18.40
C PHE A 6 -22.14 -12.08 -18.31
N LEU A 7 -22.72 -12.76 -19.31
CA LEU A 7 -22.44 -14.16 -19.61
C LEU A 7 -22.16 -14.29 -21.11
N TYR A 8 -20.88 -14.45 -21.45
CA TYR A 8 -20.47 -15.01 -22.72
C TYR A 8 -19.36 -16.04 -22.46
N GLY A 9 -19.65 -17.29 -22.79
CA GLY A 9 -18.71 -18.40 -22.68
C GLY A 9 -17.73 -18.42 -23.84
N MET A 10 -16.59 -19.06 -23.61
CA MET A 10 -15.81 -19.71 -24.66
C MET A 10 -14.97 -20.84 -24.05
N SER A 11 -15.28 -22.05 -24.49
CA SER A 11 -14.52 -23.28 -24.30
C SER A 11 -13.39 -23.33 -25.33
N GLY A 12 -12.20 -23.75 -24.92
CA GLY A 12 -11.05 -23.96 -25.80
C GLY A 12 -9.82 -24.40 -25.02
N ALA A 13 -9.61 -25.72 -24.94
CA ALA A 13 -8.43 -26.33 -24.34
C ALA A 13 -7.22 -26.26 -25.30
N LEU A 14 -6.00 -26.09 -24.76
CA LEU A 14 -4.75 -26.62 -25.33
C LEU A 14 -3.63 -26.71 -24.29
N VAL A 15 -2.81 -27.74 -24.48
CA VAL A 15 -1.76 -28.32 -23.62
C VAL A 15 -0.43 -27.55 -23.74
N GLY A 16 0.42 -27.58 -22.70
CA GLY A 16 1.87 -27.37 -22.87
C GLY A 16 2.58 -26.77 -21.65
N GLY A 17 3.36 -27.59 -20.94
CA GLY A 17 4.11 -27.16 -19.76
C GLY A 17 5.38 -26.35 -20.08
N ALA A 18 5.58 -25.28 -19.32
CA ALA A 18 6.89 -24.71 -19.01
C ALA A 18 6.80 -24.16 -17.58
N ARG A 19 7.35 -24.91 -16.61
CA ARG A 19 7.53 -24.38 -15.25
C ARG A 19 8.79 -23.52 -15.24
N ALA A 20 8.63 -22.25 -15.59
CA ALA A 20 9.60 -21.22 -15.25
C ALA A 20 9.57 -21.05 -13.72
N LEU A 21 10.70 -21.31 -13.06
CA LEU A 21 10.89 -20.98 -11.66
C LEU A 21 10.97 -19.44 -11.56
N PRO A 22 10.19 -18.78 -10.71
CA PRO A 22 10.36 -17.34 -10.51
C PRO A 22 11.74 -17.12 -9.90
N VAL A 23 12.55 -16.31 -10.58
CA VAL A 23 13.78 -15.74 -10.03
C VAL A 23 13.33 -14.78 -8.92
N GLU A 24 13.57 -15.18 -7.67
CA GLU A 24 13.38 -14.37 -6.46
C GLU A 24 14.35 -13.18 -6.53
N GLY A 25 13.93 -12.13 -7.22
CA GLY A 25 14.75 -10.95 -7.51
C GLY A 25 14.05 -9.89 -8.34
N ALA A 26 12.71 -9.94 -8.43
CA ALA A 26 11.95 -8.84 -8.98
C ALA A 26 11.97 -7.70 -7.95
N VAL A 27 12.89 -6.75 -8.14
CA VAL A 27 12.71 -5.39 -7.66
C VAL A 27 11.45 -4.89 -8.35
N THR A 28 10.30 -5.04 -7.69
CA THR A 28 9.04 -4.43 -8.10
C THR A 28 9.30 -2.95 -8.30
N GLU A 29 8.85 -2.44 -9.44
CA GLU A 29 9.00 -1.06 -9.88
C GLU A 29 8.83 -0.07 -8.74
N ARG A 30 9.58 1.04 -8.78
CA ARG A 30 9.21 2.20 -7.96
C ARG A 30 7.76 2.52 -8.30
N PRO A 31 6.88 2.67 -7.30
CA PRO A 31 5.60 3.32 -7.50
C PRO A 31 5.85 4.56 -8.38
N ASP A 32 5.05 4.75 -9.42
CA ASP A 32 5.17 5.96 -10.26
C ASP A 32 5.04 7.18 -9.33
N ALA A 33 5.59 8.33 -9.71
CA ALA A 33 5.78 9.52 -8.87
C ALA A 33 4.47 10.22 -8.42
N ARG A 34 3.34 9.50 -8.40
CA ARG A 34 2.00 9.91 -7.98
C ARG A 34 1.19 8.81 -7.31
N ASP A 35 1.83 7.74 -6.85
CA ASP A 35 1.10 6.64 -6.24
C ASP A 35 0.57 7.03 -4.85
N SER A 36 -0.77 7.07 -4.76
CA SER A 36 -1.46 7.28 -3.49
C SER A 36 -1.54 5.95 -2.72
N PHE A 37 -1.09 5.96 -1.48
CA PHE A 37 -1.14 4.80 -0.60
C PHE A 37 -1.41 5.22 0.84
N MET A 38 -1.82 4.26 1.66
CA MET A 38 -1.99 4.49 3.08
C MET A 38 -1.41 3.36 3.91
N ILE A 39 -0.88 3.72 5.08
CA ILE A 39 -0.37 2.80 6.10
C ILE A 39 -1.31 2.89 7.30
N SER A 40 -1.95 1.79 7.66
CA SER A 40 -2.93 1.71 8.76
C SER A 40 -2.44 0.87 9.92
N ASN A 41 -3.10 0.98 11.08
CA ASN A 41 -2.79 0.23 12.31
C ASN A 41 -1.31 0.33 12.76
N VAL A 42 -0.65 1.45 12.48
CA VAL A 42 0.78 1.61 12.72
C VAL A 42 1.06 2.47 13.96
N SER A 43 2.15 2.21 14.66
CA SER A 43 2.66 3.11 15.70
C SER A 43 3.56 4.17 15.06
N VAL A 44 3.13 5.43 15.06
CA VAL A 44 3.89 6.55 14.48
C VAL A 44 4.78 7.16 15.55
N PHE A 45 6.05 7.38 15.24
CA PHE A 45 6.93 8.16 16.09
C PHE A 45 6.78 9.65 15.82
N ASP A 46 6.25 10.37 16.81
CA ASP A 46 6.23 11.82 16.83
C ASP A 46 7.60 12.32 17.30
N SER A 47 8.45 12.73 16.34
CA SER A 47 9.80 13.20 16.61
C SER A 47 9.85 14.55 17.35
N ALA A 48 8.80 15.38 17.21
CA ALA A 48 8.72 16.65 17.91
C ALA A 48 8.44 16.46 19.41
N ARG A 49 7.63 15.46 19.74
CA ARG A 49 7.25 15.13 21.13
C ARG A 49 8.09 14.00 21.75
N GLY A 50 8.81 13.24 20.95
CA GLY A 50 9.63 12.10 21.39
C GLY A 50 8.79 10.91 21.87
N VAL A 51 7.60 10.68 21.31
CA VAL A 51 6.67 9.63 21.75
C VAL A 51 6.21 8.75 20.59
N LEU A 52 5.88 7.50 20.90
CA LEU A 52 5.17 6.61 19.99
C LEU A 52 3.65 6.76 20.18
N VAL A 53 2.96 7.02 19.08
CA VAL A 53 1.50 7.16 19.03
C VAL A 53 0.94 5.92 18.33
N PRO A 54 0.25 5.01 19.04
CA PRO A 54 -0.29 3.78 18.47
C PRO A 54 -1.56 4.03 17.62
N ASP A 55 -1.98 3.00 16.89
CA ASP A 55 -3.25 2.92 16.16
C ASP A 55 -3.51 4.07 15.17
N GLN A 56 -2.44 4.55 14.53
CA GLN A 56 -2.52 5.61 13.53
C GLN A 56 -2.73 5.05 12.13
N THR A 57 -3.28 5.91 11.28
CA THR A 57 -3.25 5.77 9.83
C THR A 57 -2.56 6.98 9.22
N VAL A 58 -1.68 6.74 8.23
CA VAL A 58 -0.97 7.76 7.46
C VAL A 58 -1.33 7.60 6.00
N VAL A 59 -1.81 8.69 5.39
CA VAL A 59 -2.21 8.74 3.98
C VAL A 59 -1.18 9.55 3.21
N ILE A 60 -0.69 8.98 2.12
CA ILE A 60 0.27 9.59 1.21
C ILE A 60 -0.44 9.76 -0.14
N GLN A 61 -0.41 10.99 -0.66
CA GLN A 61 -0.97 11.36 -1.97
C GLN A 61 0.02 12.26 -2.66
N ASP A 62 0.34 11.97 -3.92
CA ASP A 62 1.28 12.76 -4.74
C ASP A 62 2.60 13.07 -4.01
N ASP A 63 3.22 12.05 -3.41
CA ASP A 63 4.47 12.13 -2.62
C ASP A 63 4.40 12.99 -1.34
N VAL A 64 3.20 13.42 -0.93
CA VAL A 64 2.97 14.24 0.27
C VAL A 64 2.14 13.48 1.29
N ILE A 65 2.46 13.64 2.57
CA ILE A 65 1.62 13.16 3.67
C ILE A 65 0.36 14.04 3.72
N ALA A 66 -0.76 13.51 3.24
CA ALA A 66 -2.04 14.21 3.19
C ALA A 66 -2.77 14.21 4.55
N ALA A 67 -2.62 13.12 5.32
CA ALA A 67 -3.26 12.98 6.62
C ALA A 67 -2.51 12.02 7.54
N VAL A 68 -2.58 12.28 8.85
CA VAL A 68 -2.15 11.40 9.93
C VAL A 68 -3.21 11.44 11.03
N GLY A 69 -3.66 10.29 11.51
CA GLY A 69 -4.56 10.27 12.65
C GLY A 69 -5.24 8.92 12.92
N THR A 70 -5.92 8.84 14.05
CA THR A 70 -6.86 7.75 14.36
C THR A 70 -8.13 7.88 13.54
N GLY A 71 -8.63 6.78 12.98
CA GLY A 71 -9.92 6.77 12.27
C GLY A 71 -9.90 7.53 10.93
N VAL A 72 -8.72 7.91 10.44
CA VAL A 72 -8.54 8.39 9.06
C VAL A 72 -8.96 7.27 8.12
N ARG A 73 -9.86 7.59 7.19
CA ARG A 73 -10.32 6.70 6.14
C ARG A 73 -10.02 7.34 4.82
N ASP A 74 -9.44 6.55 3.92
CA ASP A 74 -9.47 6.84 2.50
C ASP A 74 -10.45 5.85 1.87
N ASP A 75 -11.56 6.36 1.33
CA ASP A 75 -12.62 5.57 0.70
C ASP A 75 -12.34 5.34 -0.80
N SER A 76 -11.20 5.82 -1.30
CA SER A 76 -10.76 5.55 -2.66
C SER A 76 -10.50 4.06 -2.85
N PHE A 77 -11.08 3.49 -3.91
CA PHE A 77 -11.03 2.05 -4.18
C PHE A 77 -9.65 1.57 -4.64
N ASP A 78 -8.86 2.43 -5.29
CA ASP A 78 -7.59 2.07 -5.95
C ASP A 78 -6.33 2.50 -5.17
N VAL A 79 -6.45 2.74 -3.86
CA VAL A 79 -5.31 3.13 -3.01
C VAL A 79 -4.63 1.90 -2.43
N THR A 80 -3.31 1.81 -2.59
CA THR A 80 -2.52 0.73 -1.98
C THR A 80 -2.62 0.82 -0.45
N ARG A 81 -2.99 -0.29 0.20
CA ARG A 81 -3.19 -0.34 1.66
C ARG A 81 -2.12 -1.21 2.30
N ILE A 82 -1.37 -0.63 3.22
CA ILE A 82 -0.33 -1.31 4.00
C ILE A 82 -0.84 -1.46 5.43
N ASP A 83 -0.85 -2.69 5.96
CA ASP A 83 -1.16 -2.95 7.38
C ASP A 83 0.13 -2.92 8.21
N GLY A 84 0.28 -1.87 9.02
CA GLY A 84 1.43 -1.62 9.88
C GLY A 84 1.31 -2.20 11.28
N ARG A 85 0.38 -3.14 11.53
CA ARG A 85 0.17 -3.72 12.86
C ARG A 85 1.45 -4.33 13.45
N GLY A 86 1.75 -3.92 14.67
CA GLY A 86 2.97 -4.32 15.37
C GLY A 86 4.25 -3.83 14.69
N LYS A 87 4.16 -2.79 13.86
CA LYS A 87 5.29 -2.09 13.23
C LYS A 87 5.32 -0.63 13.69
N TYR A 88 6.45 0.01 13.42
CA TYR A 88 6.71 1.40 13.75
C TYR A 88 6.96 2.18 12.45
N LEU A 89 6.35 3.36 12.34
CA LEU A 89 6.61 4.30 11.27
C LEU A 89 7.45 5.46 11.82
N LEU A 90 8.62 5.64 11.22
CA LEU A 90 9.57 6.68 11.58
C LEU A 90 9.71 7.66 10.42
N PRO A 91 10.02 8.94 10.69
CA PRO A 91 10.62 9.79 9.67
C PRO A 91 11.86 9.11 9.08
N GLY A 92 12.14 9.38 7.80
CA GLY A 92 13.38 8.92 7.18
C GLY A 92 14.60 9.41 7.97
N LEU A 93 15.58 8.53 8.17
CA LEU A 93 16.83 8.91 8.82
C LEU A 93 17.64 9.82 7.88
N ILE A 94 18.24 10.86 8.45
CA ILE A 94 19.11 11.80 7.74
C ILE A 94 20.51 11.63 8.30
N ASP A 95 21.48 11.43 7.41
CA ASP A 95 22.90 11.50 7.74
C ASP A 95 23.46 12.87 7.31
N ALA A 96 24.17 13.53 8.22
CA ALA A 96 24.68 14.88 8.05
C ALA A 96 26.22 14.95 8.17
N HIS A 97 26.90 13.80 8.11
CA HIS A 97 28.37 13.70 8.18
C HIS A 97 29.03 13.62 6.79
#